data_AF-A0A939AEZ0-F1
#
_entry.id   AF-A0A939AEZ0-F1
#
_cell.length_a   1.000
_cell.length_b   1.000
_cell.length_c   1.000
_cell.angle_alpha   90.00
_cell.angle_beta   90.00
_cell.angle_gamma   90.00
#
_symmetry.space_group_name_H-M   'P 1'
#
loop_
_entity.id
_entity.type
_entity.pdbx_description
1 polymer ?
#
loop_
_entity_poly.entity_id
_entity_poly.type
_entity_poly.pdbx_seq_one_letter_code
_entity_poly.pdbx_strand_id
1 'polypeptide(L)'
;MSDKWYYARKLIAILIFIAALSMMGIATGKAWMILAYAGFFVAVVAGVIFIEHSKQRHFEIVPSDNVILRRMFGGIMLILALGLPILMTTRMNLFTLPQVSMWILLLASLGVTLVFIGAMAAAVYLINFVKDELIYKIIGYALIVIASALPGLVISFFDRTTTGIGSVYYILLVVVILSYSGINLFIKQE
;
A
#
# COMPACT_ATOMS: atom_id res chain seq x y z
N MET A 1 -30.95 -6.41 -3.18
CA MET A 1 -30.02 -7.04 -4.16
C MET A 1 -29.82 -8.48 -3.70
N SER A 2 -29.94 -9.49 -4.57
CA SER A 2 -29.89 -10.89 -4.09
C SER A 2 -28.52 -11.21 -3.50
N ASP A 3 -28.49 -11.94 -2.38
CA ASP A 3 -27.27 -12.27 -1.64
C ASP A 3 -26.18 -12.90 -2.52
N LYS A 4 -26.58 -13.67 -3.54
CA LYS A 4 -25.65 -14.27 -4.52
C LYS A 4 -24.80 -13.24 -5.26
N TRP A 5 -25.38 -12.08 -5.58
CA TRP A 5 -24.69 -11.01 -6.29
C TRP A 5 -23.70 -10.27 -5.39
N TYR A 6 -24.00 -10.16 -4.10
CA TYR A 6 -23.09 -9.61 -3.10
C TYR A 6 -21.85 -10.51 -2.93
N TYR A 7 -22.04 -11.82 -2.78
CA TYR A 7 -20.92 -12.78 -2.67
C TYR A 7 -20.08 -12.84 -3.95
N ALA A 8 -20.71 -12.80 -5.13
CA ALA A 8 -20.00 -12.78 -6.40
C ALA A 8 -19.09 -11.56 -6.53
N ARG A 9 -19.57 -10.36 -6.19
CA ARG A 9 -18.74 -9.14 -6.20
C ARG A 9 -17.56 -9.22 -5.24
N LYS A 10 -17.77 -9.74 -4.02
CA LYS A 10 -16.71 -9.92 -3.02
C LYS A 10 -15.64 -10.89 -3.52
N LEU A 11 -16.06 -11.99 -4.13
CA LEU A 11 -15.14 -13.01 -4.66
C LEU A 11 -14.34 -12.47 -5.85
N ILE A 12 -14.97 -11.73 -6.76
CA ILE A 12 -14.28 -11.06 -7.87
C ILE A 12 -13.26 -10.05 -7.34
N ALA A 13 -13.61 -9.24 -6.33
CA ALA A 13 -12.66 -8.29 -5.74
C ALA A 13 -11.44 -8.99 -5.11
N ILE A 14 -11.65 -10.12 -4.42
CA ILE A 14 -10.57 -10.93 -3.86
C ILE A 14 -9.68 -11.50 -4.98
N LEU A 15 -10.26 -12.02 -6.06
CA LEU A 15 -9.50 -12.54 -7.19
C LEU A 15 -8.66 -11.45 -7.86
N ILE A 16 -9.24 -10.27 -8.09
CA ILE A 16 -8.52 -9.11 -8.65
C ILE A 16 -7.38 -8.70 -7.72
N PHE A 17 -7.61 -8.65 -6.41
CA PHE A 17 -6.60 -8.31 -5.42
C PHE A 17 -5.43 -9.31 -5.41
N ILE A 18 -5.72 -10.61 -5.41
CA ILE A 18 -4.70 -11.66 -5.46
C ILE A 18 -3.93 -11.58 -6.78
N ALA A 19 -4.61 -11.41 -7.91
CA ALA A 19 -3.97 -11.26 -9.21
C ALA A 19 -3.02 -10.06 -9.22
N ALA A 20 -3.49 -8.89 -8.77
CA ALA A 20 -2.69 -7.66 -8.70
C ALA A 20 -1.44 -7.81 -7.81
N LEU A 21 -1.58 -8.39 -6.62
CA LEU A 21 -0.45 -8.61 -5.73
C LEU A 21 0.47 -9.74 -6.16
N SER A 22 -0.05 -10.77 -6.83
CA SER A 22 0.77 -11.87 -7.36
C SER A 22 1.78 -11.40 -8.42
N MET A 23 1.47 -10.30 -9.12
CA MET A 23 2.40 -9.67 -10.04
C MET A 23 3.68 -9.18 -9.34
N MET A 24 3.74 -9.12 -7.99
CA MET A 24 4.99 -8.96 -7.23
C MET A 24 6.08 -9.97 -7.64
N GLY A 25 5.68 -11.16 -8.06
CA GLY A 25 6.62 -12.17 -8.57
C GLY A 25 7.44 -11.69 -9.77
N ILE A 26 6.97 -10.72 -10.57
CA ILE A 26 7.70 -10.16 -11.71
C ILE A 26 9.02 -9.50 -11.28
N ALA A 27 9.03 -8.87 -10.09
CA ALA A 27 10.23 -8.21 -9.55
C ALA A 27 11.40 -9.19 -9.35
N THR A 28 11.12 -10.49 -9.19
CA THR A 28 12.15 -11.51 -9.00
C THR A 28 12.79 -12.01 -10.31
N GLY A 29 12.28 -11.57 -11.47
CA GLY A 29 12.76 -12.00 -12.79
C GLY A 29 12.42 -13.45 -13.16
N LYS A 30 11.69 -14.19 -12.32
CA LYS A 30 11.32 -15.60 -12.54
C LYS A 30 9.81 -15.74 -12.67
N ALA A 31 9.31 -16.17 -13.82
CA ALA A 31 7.86 -16.27 -14.08
C ALA A 31 7.10 -17.14 -13.07
N TRP A 32 7.70 -18.22 -12.58
CA TRP A 32 7.07 -19.11 -11.60
C TRP A 32 6.84 -18.45 -10.22
N MET A 33 7.56 -17.38 -9.90
CA MET A 33 7.37 -16.65 -8.66
C MET A 33 5.99 -15.97 -8.61
N ILE A 34 5.40 -15.61 -9.76
CA ILE A 34 4.03 -15.05 -9.80
C ILE A 34 3.03 -16.05 -9.20
N LEU A 35 3.17 -17.34 -9.54
CA LEU A 35 2.33 -18.40 -8.99
C LEU A 35 2.59 -18.63 -7.49
N ALA A 36 3.85 -18.53 -7.06
CA ALA A 36 4.21 -18.64 -5.64
C ALA A 36 3.59 -17.51 -4.80
N TYR A 37 3.65 -16.26 -5.27
CA TYR A 37 3.00 -15.13 -4.62
C TYR A 37 1.47 -15.26 -4.65
N ALA A 38 0.87 -15.73 -5.75
CA ALA A 38 -0.56 -15.99 -5.81
C ALA A 38 -0.99 -17.02 -4.73
N GLY A 39 -0.27 -18.13 -4.63
CA GLY A 39 -0.51 -19.15 -3.59
C GLY A 39 -0.37 -18.58 -2.18
N PHE A 40 0.65 -17.76 -1.94
CA PHE A 40 0.84 -17.07 -0.65
C PHE A 40 -0.35 -16.17 -0.30
N PHE A 41 -0.79 -15.30 -1.20
CA PHE A 41 -1.92 -14.40 -0.93
C PHE A 41 -3.25 -15.13 -0.78
N VAL A 42 -3.47 -16.22 -1.51
CA VAL A 42 -4.62 -17.12 -1.27
C VAL A 42 -4.58 -17.66 0.16
N ALA A 43 -3.42 -18.15 0.62
CA ALA A 43 -3.26 -18.67 1.97
C ALA A 43 -3.49 -17.61 3.05
N VAL A 44 -2.99 -16.38 2.85
CA VAL A 44 -3.23 -15.25 3.76
C VAL A 44 -4.71 -14.90 3.83
N VAL A 45 -5.39 -14.75 2.69
CA VAL A 45 -6.83 -14.44 2.65
C VAL A 45 -7.64 -15.54 3.31
N ALA A 46 -7.34 -16.81 3.02
CA ALA A 46 -7.98 -17.94 3.66
C ALA A 46 -7.76 -17.94 5.18
N GLY A 47 -6.53 -17.65 5.64
CA GLY A 47 -6.20 -17.53 7.05
C GLY A 47 -6.96 -16.42 7.76
N VAL A 48 -7.06 -15.23 7.15
CA VAL A 48 -7.86 -14.11 7.69
C VAL A 48 -9.33 -14.50 7.81
N ILE A 49 -9.92 -15.08 6.76
CA ILE A 49 -11.32 -15.53 6.78
C ILE A 49 -11.54 -16.58 7.88
N PHE A 50 -10.62 -17.53 8.03
CA PHE A 50 -10.70 -18.57 9.06
C PHE A 50 -10.63 -18.00 10.47
N ILE A 51 -9.70 -17.06 10.72
CA ILE A 51 -9.55 -16.38 12.02
C ILE A 51 -10.78 -15.51 12.33
N GLU A 52 -11.28 -14.72 11.37
CA GLU A 52 -12.49 -13.91 11.55
C GLU A 52 -13.69 -14.78 11.89
N HIS A 53 -13.86 -15.92 11.20
CA HIS A 53 -14.97 -16.83 11.47
C HIS A 53 -14.89 -17.45 12.87
N SER A 54 -13.69 -17.66 13.40
CA SER A 54 -13.47 -18.13 14.78
C SER A 54 -13.76 -17.05 15.83
N LYS A 55 -13.51 -15.77 15.52
CA LYS A 55 -13.72 -14.64 16.46
C LYS A 55 -15.18 -14.23 16.59
N GLN A 56 -16.02 -14.45 15.58
CA GLN A 56 -17.46 -14.15 15.64
C GLN A 56 -18.24 -14.95 16.70
N ARG A 57 -17.63 -16.00 17.31
CA ARG A 57 -18.26 -16.79 18.38
C ARG A 57 -18.05 -16.22 19.79
N HIS A 58 -17.12 -15.28 19.97
CA HIS A 58 -16.85 -14.63 21.26
C HIS A 58 -17.05 -13.12 21.09
N PHE A 59 -18.30 -12.68 21.09
CA PHE A 59 -18.65 -11.28 21.38
C PHE A 59 -18.41 -11.02 22.87
N GLU A 60 -17.15 -11.05 23.28
CA GLU A 60 -16.74 -10.48 24.55
C GLU A 60 -16.18 -9.09 24.28
N ILE A 61 -16.70 -8.14 25.05
CA ILE A 61 -16.37 -6.74 25.18
C ILE A 61 -14.92 -6.48 24.73
N VAL A 62 -14.76 -5.89 23.54
CA VAL A 62 -13.45 -5.47 23.06
C VAL A 62 -12.93 -4.45 24.06
N PRO A 63 -11.78 -4.70 24.73
CA PRO A 63 -11.22 -3.71 25.64
C PRO A 63 -10.93 -2.45 24.82
N SER A 64 -11.21 -1.29 25.42
CA SER A 64 -11.10 0.05 24.85
C SER A 64 -9.92 0.16 23.87
N ASP A 65 -10.20 0.71 22.68
CA ASP A 65 -9.20 0.97 21.65
C ASP A 65 -8.06 1.80 22.26
N ASN A 66 -6.90 1.18 22.49
CA ASN A 66 -5.81 1.84 23.20
C ASN A 66 -5.13 2.82 22.23
N VAL A 67 -5.50 4.09 22.35
CA VAL A 67 -5.00 5.22 21.54
C VAL A 67 -3.46 5.24 21.47
N ILE A 68 -2.78 4.87 22.56
CA ILE A 68 -1.31 4.83 22.61
C ILE A 68 -0.79 3.74 21.68
N LEU A 69 -1.34 2.52 21.78
CA LEU A 69 -0.94 1.37 20.96
C LEU A 69 -1.17 1.68 19.49
N ARG A 70 -2.33 2.26 19.15
CA ARG A 70 -2.69 2.69 17.80
C ARG A 70 -1.70 3.70 17.22
N ARG A 71 -1.33 4.73 18.00
CA ARG A 71 -0.34 5.74 17.61
C ARG A 71 1.07 5.16 17.47
N MET A 72 1.48 4.23 18.33
CA MET A 72 2.78 3.56 18.19
C MET A 72 2.85 2.76 16.89
N PHE A 73 1.83 1.95 16.59
CA PHE A 73 1.77 1.19 15.33
C PHE A 73 1.72 2.12 14.11
N GLY A 74 0.96 3.22 14.20
CA GLY A 74 0.94 4.23 13.16
C GLY A 74 2.32 4.85 12.92
N GLY A 75 3.04 5.18 14.00
CA GLY A 75 4.39 5.75 13.95
C GLY A 75 5.40 4.79 13.32
N ILE A 76 5.37 3.52 13.71
CA ILE A 76 6.20 2.48 13.13
C ILE A 76 5.94 2.35 11.62
N MET A 77 4.67 2.34 11.19
CA MET A 77 4.33 2.28 9.76
C MET A 77 4.85 3.48 8.98
N LEU A 78 4.78 4.70 9.52
CA LEU A 78 5.32 5.90 8.88
C LEU A 78 6.85 5.91 8.80
N ILE A 79 7.53 5.46 9.86
CA ILE A 79 8.98 5.33 9.87
C ILE A 79 9.41 4.30 8.82
N LEU A 80 8.71 3.17 8.72
CA LEU A 80 8.96 2.17 7.68
C LEU A 80 8.68 2.71 6.28
N ALA A 81 7.61 3.48 6.10
CA ALA A 81 7.28 4.12 4.82
C ALA A 81 8.38 5.08 4.35
N LEU A 82 9.03 5.80 5.29
CA LEU A 82 10.17 6.68 5.00
C LEU A 82 11.48 5.91 4.78
N GLY A 83 11.71 4.86 5.58
CA GLY A 83 12.96 4.11 5.55
C GLY A 83 13.11 3.18 4.36
N LEU A 84 12.01 2.59 3.87
CA LEU A 84 12.04 1.62 2.78
C LEU A 84 12.66 2.18 1.49
N PRO A 85 12.22 3.33 0.94
CA PRO A 85 12.83 3.92 -0.26
C PRO A 85 14.35 4.15 -0.15
N ILE A 86 14.83 4.57 1.02
CA ILE A 86 16.24 4.84 1.30
C ILE A 86 17.05 3.53 1.36
N LEU A 87 16.54 2.51 2.04
CA LEU A 87 17.19 1.20 2.09
C LEU A 87 17.29 0.59 0.69
N MET A 88 16.26 0.76 -0.13
CA MET A 88 16.18 0.13 -1.45
C MET A 88 17.15 0.78 -2.44
N THR A 89 17.25 2.12 -2.43
CA THR A 89 18.19 2.87 -3.29
C THR A 89 19.66 2.65 -2.93
N THR A 90 19.96 2.26 -1.69
CA THR A 90 21.34 2.14 -1.18
C THR A 90 21.86 0.72 -1.05
N ARG A 91 20.99 -0.27 -0.77
CA ARG A 91 21.41 -1.65 -0.46
C ARG A 91 21.07 -2.65 -1.54
N MET A 92 20.12 -2.34 -2.42
CA MET A 92 19.66 -3.28 -3.40
C MET A 92 20.18 -2.90 -4.78
N ASN A 93 20.99 -3.78 -5.37
CA ASN A 93 21.40 -3.72 -6.78
C ASN A 93 20.22 -4.01 -7.73
N LEU A 94 19.01 -3.52 -7.43
CA LEU A 94 17.86 -3.61 -8.32
C LEU A 94 17.94 -2.60 -9.48
N PHE A 95 18.96 -1.74 -9.48
CA PHE A 95 19.13 -0.64 -10.42
C PHE A 95 20.51 -0.66 -11.06
N THR A 96 20.59 -0.50 -12.38
CA THR A 96 21.70 0.23 -12.99
C THR A 96 21.38 1.71 -12.84
N LEU A 97 21.76 2.29 -11.69
CA LEU A 97 21.63 3.72 -11.49
C LEU A 97 22.47 4.44 -12.55
N PRO A 98 21.95 5.47 -13.24
CA PRO A 98 22.81 6.38 -13.98
C PRO A 98 23.89 6.89 -13.02
N GLN A 99 25.08 7.25 -13.53
CA GLN A 99 26.19 7.80 -12.73
C GLN A 99 25.81 9.17 -12.14
N VAL A 100 24.89 9.16 -11.19
CA VAL A 100 24.34 10.29 -10.47
C VAL A 100 24.89 10.17 -9.06
N SER A 101 25.26 11.30 -8.46
CA SER A 101 25.78 11.29 -7.10
C SER A 101 24.75 10.69 -6.12
N MET A 102 25.23 9.87 -5.19
CA MET A 102 24.40 9.21 -4.18
C MET A 102 23.51 10.21 -3.41
N TRP A 103 24.00 11.42 -3.20
CA TRP A 103 23.27 12.50 -2.54
C TRP A 103 22.05 12.97 -3.32
N ILE A 104 22.14 13.10 -4.65
CA ILE A 104 21.02 13.50 -5.51
C ILE A 104 19.95 12.40 -5.52
N LEU A 105 20.37 11.12 -5.54
CA LEU A 105 19.47 9.98 -5.44
C LEU A 105 18.71 9.92 -4.12
N LEU A 106 19.40 10.14 -2.99
CA LEU A 106 18.78 10.20 -1.67
C LEU A 106 17.78 11.36 -1.55
N LEU A 107 18.15 12.54 -2.04
CA LEU A 107 17.26 13.72 -2.08
C LEU A 107 16.02 13.48 -2.94
N ALA A 108 16.18 12.91 -4.13
CA ALA A 108 15.07 12.57 -5.01
C ALA A 108 14.14 11.52 -4.37
N SER A 109 14.71 10.46 -3.77
CA SER A 109 13.96 9.42 -3.08
C SER A 109 13.17 9.99 -1.90
N LEU A 110 13.79 10.83 -1.06
CA LEU A 110 13.11 11.50 0.05
C LEU A 110 12.03 12.45 -0.44
N GLY A 111 12.32 13.27 -1.45
CA GLY A 111 11.37 14.21 -2.03
C GLY A 111 10.12 13.53 -2.57
N VAL A 112 10.28 12.48 -3.37
CA VAL A 112 9.15 11.68 -3.88
C VAL A 112 8.36 11.05 -2.74
N THR A 113 9.04 10.52 -1.72
CA THR A 113 8.38 9.89 -0.56
C THR A 113 7.56 10.91 0.25
N LEU A 114 8.08 12.11 0.47
CA LEU A 114 7.38 13.17 1.19
C LEU A 114 6.16 13.68 0.43
N VAL A 115 6.29 13.88 -0.89
CA VAL A 115 5.13 14.20 -1.76
C VAL A 115 4.08 13.11 -1.65
N PHE A 116 4.51 11.85 -1.57
CA PHE A 116 3.63 10.70 -1.42
C PHE A 116 2.84 10.71 -0.12
N ILE A 117 3.55 10.86 1.00
CA ILE A 117 2.95 10.93 2.34
C ILE A 117 1.99 12.11 2.42
N GLY A 118 2.37 13.27 1.87
CA GLY A 118 1.52 14.46 1.80
C GLY A 118 0.23 14.23 1.00
N ALA A 119 0.34 13.59 -0.18
CA ALA A 119 -0.82 13.23 -0.99
C ALA A 119 -1.76 12.26 -0.25
N MET A 120 -1.24 11.24 0.41
CA MET A 120 -2.06 10.31 1.19
C MET A 120 -2.68 10.98 2.41
N ALA A 121 -1.97 11.88 3.09
CA ALA A 121 -2.51 12.66 4.21
C ALA A 121 -3.66 13.56 3.75
N ALA A 122 -3.50 14.26 2.62
CA ALA A 122 -4.54 15.08 2.02
C ALA A 122 -5.76 14.24 1.61
N ALA A 123 -5.54 13.07 1.00
CA ALA A 123 -6.62 12.16 0.62
C ALA A 123 -7.41 11.66 1.83
N VAL A 124 -6.72 11.20 2.88
CA VAL A 124 -7.36 10.74 4.12
C VAL A 124 -8.13 11.88 4.79
N TYR A 125 -7.54 13.07 4.84
CA TYR A 125 -8.20 14.25 5.39
C TYR A 125 -9.47 14.62 4.62
N LEU A 126 -9.43 14.61 3.29
CA LEU A 126 -10.59 14.89 2.43
C LEU A 126 -11.70 13.85 2.57
N ILE A 127 -11.35 12.57 2.75
CA ILE A 127 -12.34 11.49 2.89
C ILE A 127 -13.00 11.50 4.27
N ASN A 128 -12.24 11.83 5.32
CA ASN A 128 -12.68 11.63 6.71
C ASN A 128 -13.04 12.91 7.48
N PHE A 129 -12.49 14.08 7.15
CA PHE A 129 -12.60 15.30 7.98
C PHE A 129 -13.31 16.46 7.30
N VAL A 130 -13.20 16.57 5.98
CA VAL A 130 -13.97 17.58 5.27
C VAL A 130 -15.43 17.14 5.27
N LYS A 131 -16.34 18.09 5.49
CA LYS A 131 -17.80 17.93 5.56
C LYS A 131 -18.28 16.76 4.72
N ASP A 132 -19.29 16.02 5.22
CA ASP A 132 -19.84 14.77 4.66
C ASP A 132 -20.47 14.89 3.24
N GLU A 133 -20.07 15.92 2.49
CA GLU A 133 -20.34 16.17 1.10
C GLU A 133 -19.57 15.18 0.21
N LEU A 134 -20.31 14.58 -0.71
CA LEU A 134 -19.87 13.54 -1.63
C LEU A 134 -18.68 13.99 -2.51
N ILE A 135 -18.59 15.29 -2.81
CA ILE A 135 -17.53 15.89 -3.63
C ILE A 135 -16.15 15.70 -3.00
N TYR A 136 -15.98 15.94 -1.70
CA TYR A 136 -14.67 15.80 -1.04
C TYR A 136 -14.20 14.35 -0.98
N LYS A 137 -15.14 13.40 -0.82
CA LYS A 137 -14.85 11.97 -0.92
C LYS A 137 -14.39 11.59 -2.32
N ILE A 138 -15.07 12.08 -3.37
CA ILE A 138 -14.66 11.84 -4.77
C ILE A 138 -13.23 12.36 -5.01
N ILE A 139 -12.95 13.59 -4.58
CA ILE A 139 -11.61 14.21 -4.75
C ILE A 139 -10.57 13.40 -3.98
N GLY A 140 -10.85 13.01 -2.74
CA GLY A 140 -9.93 12.20 -1.93
C GLY A 140 -9.62 10.83 -2.59
N TYR A 141 -10.63 10.13 -3.10
CA TYR A 141 -10.41 8.88 -3.84
C TYR A 141 -9.65 9.08 -5.14
N ALA A 142 -9.93 10.15 -5.89
CA ALA A 142 -9.18 10.50 -7.09
C ALA A 142 -7.70 10.77 -6.76
N LEU A 143 -7.44 11.41 -5.62
CA LEU A 143 -6.09 11.70 -5.12
C LEU A 143 -5.33 10.41 -4.76
N ILE A 144 -6.00 9.40 -4.20
CA ILE A 144 -5.43 8.06 -3.99
C ILE A 144 -5.06 7.41 -5.34
N VAL A 145 -5.93 7.49 -6.35
CA VAL A 145 -5.66 6.93 -7.68
C VAL A 145 -4.44 7.62 -8.31
N ILE A 146 -4.40 8.95 -8.30
CA ILE A 146 -3.27 9.72 -8.83
C ILE A 146 -1.98 9.39 -8.07
N ALA A 147 -2.03 9.37 -6.73
CA ALA A 147 -0.89 9.00 -5.90
C ALA A 147 -0.40 7.59 -6.26
N SER A 148 -1.29 6.61 -6.41
CA SER A 148 -0.90 5.24 -6.79
C SER A 148 -0.28 5.10 -8.19
N ALA A 149 -0.54 6.05 -9.10
CA ALA A 149 0.02 6.07 -10.45
C ALA A 149 1.39 6.75 -10.54
N LEU A 150 1.67 7.73 -9.66
CA LEU A 150 2.95 8.47 -9.64
C LEU A 150 4.19 7.58 -9.61
N PRO A 151 4.25 6.48 -8.83
CA PRO A 151 5.35 5.54 -8.81
C PRO A 151 5.72 4.98 -10.17
N GLY A 152 4.72 4.49 -10.91
CA GLY A 152 4.92 3.92 -12.23
C GLY A 152 5.37 4.99 -13.23
N LEU A 153 4.76 6.18 -13.15
CA LEU A 153 5.09 7.30 -14.03
C LEU A 153 6.53 7.78 -13.83
N VAL A 154 6.94 8.05 -12.59
CA VAL A 154 8.30 8.55 -12.29
C VAL A 154 9.36 7.59 -12.82
N ILE A 155 9.13 6.29 -12.74
CA ILE A 155 10.17 5.28 -13.00
C ILE A 155 10.24 4.91 -14.46
N SER A 156 9.12 5.02 -15.19
CA SER A 156 9.10 4.88 -16.64
C SER A 156 10.07 5.84 -17.37
N PHE A 157 10.46 6.94 -16.71
CA PHE A 157 11.46 7.88 -17.24
C PHE A 157 12.91 7.42 -17.05
N PHE A 158 13.19 6.56 -16.07
CA PHE A 158 14.56 6.13 -15.71
C PHE A 158 14.89 4.71 -16.13
N ASP A 159 13.90 3.80 -16.14
CA ASP A 159 14.08 2.40 -16.52
C ASP A 159 12.88 1.91 -17.32
N ARG A 160 13.16 1.20 -18.42
CA ARG A 160 12.15 0.61 -19.31
C ARG A 160 12.02 -0.90 -19.14
N THR A 161 12.82 -1.50 -18.28
CA THR A 161 12.73 -2.94 -18.01
C THR A 161 11.53 -3.26 -17.14
N THR A 162 10.83 -4.35 -17.47
CA THR A 162 9.65 -4.81 -16.73
C THR A 162 9.99 -5.16 -15.28
N THR A 163 11.20 -5.65 -15.04
CA THR A 163 11.71 -5.98 -13.71
C THR A 163 12.01 -4.71 -12.91
N GLY A 164 12.66 -3.70 -13.50
CA GLY A 164 12.94 -2.43 -12.83
C GLY A 164 11.66 -1.68 -12.48
N ILE A 165 10.75 -1.50 -13.44
CA ILE A 165 9.45 -0.84 -13.20
C ILE A 165 8.63 -1.61 -12.15
N GLY A 166 8.53 -2.93 -12.28
CA GLY A 166 7.77 -3.77 -11.36
C GLY A 166 8.30 -3.69 -9.94
N SER A 167 9.60 -3.87 -9.74
CA SER A 167 10.25 -3.85 -8.42
C SER A 167 9.91 -2.59 -7.65
N VAL A 168 10.07 -1.43 -8.29
CA VAL A 168 9.89 -0.16 -7.59
C VAL A 168 8.44 0.24 -7.47
N TYR A 169 7.60 -0.15 -8.43
CA TYR A 169 6.16 -0.02 -8.28
C TYR A 169 5.68 -0.71 -7.00
N TYR A 170 6.14 -1.94 -6.74
CA TYR A 170 5.75 -2.66 -5.52
C TYR A 170 6.30 -2.02 -4.24
N ILE A 171 7.51 -1.47 -4.28
CA ILE A 171 8.10 -0.76 -3.14
C ILE A 171 7.28 0.47 -2.81
N LEU A 172 6.97 1.27 -3.82
CA LEU A 172 6.16 2.46 -3.65
C LEU A 172 4.72 2.11 -3.27
N LEU A 173 4.17 0.99 -3.76
CA LEU A 173 2.88 0.44 -3.31
C LEU A 173 2.91 0.08 -1.82
N VAL A 174 3.98 -0.54 -1.32
CA VAL A 174 4.16 -0.79 0.12
C VAL A 174 4.23 0.52 0.90
N VAL A 175 4.94 1.54 0.39
CA VAL A 175 4.98 2.88 0.99
C VAL A 175 3.59 3.52 1.01
N VAL A 176 2.77 3.37 -0.04
CA VAL A 176 1.37 3.84 -0.09
C VAL A 176 0.57 3.19 1.02
N ILE A 177 0.62 1.87 1.12
CA ILE A 177 -0.14 1.09 2.09
C ILE A 177 0.27 1.47 3.51
N LEU A 178 1.57 1.53 3.80
CA LEU A 178 2.11 1.89 5.11
C LEU A 178 1.79 3.35 5.46
N SER A 179 1.87 4.26 4.51
CA SER A 179 1.55 5.67 4.71
C SER A 179 0.06 5.86 5.00
N TYR A 180 -0.81 5.27 4.18
CA TYR A 180 -2.26 5.30 4.40
C TYR A 180 -2.64 4.68 5.74
N SER A 181 -2.13 3.47 6.01
CA SER A 181 -2.45 2.74 7.24
C SER A 181 -1.92 3.47 8.47
N GLY A 182 -0.68 3.98 8.40
CA GLY A 182 -0.07 4.76 9.46
C GLY A 182 -0.83 6.04 9.76
N ILE A 183 -1.14 6.84 8.73
CA ILE A 183 -1.94 8.07 8.86
C ILE A 183 -3.32 7.75 9.40
N ASN A 184 -4.00 6.73 8.87
CA ASN A 184 -5.33 6.35 9.33
C ASN A 184 -5.32 5.93 10.81
N LEU A 185 -4.30 5.20 11.28
CA LEU A 185 -4.15 4.85 12.70
C LEU A 185 -3.94 6.09 13.60
N PHE A 186 -3.23 7.11 13.12
CA PHE A 186 -3.08 8.39 13.84
C PHE A 186 -4.36 9.22 13.87
N ILE A 187 -5.07 9.24 12.76
CA ILE A 187 -6.14 10.18 12.48
C ILE A 187 -7.52 9.64 12.88
N LYS A 188 -7.73 8.31 12.88
CA LYS A 188 -9.01 7.69 13.26
C LYS A 188 -9.38 8.12 14.68
N GLN A 189 -10.32 9.05 14.78
CA GLN A 189 -11.08 9.34 15.98
C GLN A 189 -12.28 8.40 15.97
N GLU A 190 -12.67 7.91 17.14
CA GLU A 190 -13.75 6.93 17.34
C GLU A 190 -15.02 7.25 16.54
#